data_AF-A0A8T4L0K7-F1
#
_entry.id   AF-A0A8T4L0K7-F1
#
_cell.length_a   1.000
_cell.length_b   1.000
_cell.length_c   1.000
_cell.angle_alpha   90.00
_cell.angle_beta   90.00
_cell.angle_gamma   90.00
#
_symmetry.space_group_name_H-M   'P 1'
#
loop_
_entity.id
_entity.type
_entity.pdbx_description
1 polymer ?
#
loop_
_entity_poly.entity_id
_entity_poly.type
_entity_poly.pdbx_seq_one_letter_code
_entity_poly.pdbx_strand_id
1 'polypeptide(L)'
;MEKVNFQLLIEANGEETSQSISVPKGTNALEAMKMLADVNYSTSAFGAFVTSINGIANTSDSYWLFWIEGKFAEKAIDAYSINGDTVVIWRFLDAEESKKFWGS
;
A
#
# COMPACT_ATOMS: atom_id res chain seq x y z
N MET A 1 -8.30 -22.25 10.07
CA MET A 1 -8.61 -20.91 9.56
C MET A 1 -8.21 -20.87 8.10
N GLU A 2 -9.13 -20.52 7.21
CA GLU A 2 -8.85 -20.37 5.77
C GLU A 2 -7.74 -19.34 5.58
N LYS A 3 -6.78 -19.63 4.70
CA LYS A 3 -5.72 -18.69 4.33
C LYS A 3 -5.89 -18.27 2.88
N VAL A 4 -5.48 -17.05 2.59
CA VAL A 4 -5.55 -16.41 1.28
C VAL A 4 -4.20 -15.74 0.99
N ASN A 5 -3.87 -15.57 -0.28
CA ASN A 5 -2.61 -14.95 -0.69
C ASN A 5 -2.72 -13.42 -0.65
N PHE A 6 -1.74 -12.76 -0.06
CA PHE A 6 -1.55 -11.31 -0.18
C PHE A 6 -0.26 -11.06 -0.95
N GLN A 7 -0.36 -10.35 -2.07
CA GLN A 7 0.77 -9.95 -2.88
C GLN A 7 0.98 -8.44 -2.76
N LEU A 8 2.21 -8.05 -2.46
CA LEU A 8 2.66 -6.67 -2.38
C LEU A 8 3.63 -6.40 -3.53
N LEU A 9 3.27 -5.46 -4.39
CA LEU A 9 4.17 -4.89 -5.39
C LEU A 9 4.56 -3.49 -4.95
N ILE A 10 5.83 -3.16 -5.07
CA ILE A 10 6.38 -1.85 -4.73
C ILE A 10 7.16 -1.36 -5.95
N GLU A 11 6.69 -0.25 -6.52
CA GLU A 11 7.31 0.46 -7.63
C GLU A 11 7.90 1.77 -7.10
N ALA A 12 9.23 1.94 -7.14
CA ALA A 12 9.90 3.18 -6.75
C ALA A 12 11.20 3.40 -7.49
N ASN A 13 11.49 4.66 -7.87
CA ASN A 13 12.73 5.06 -8.53
C ASN A 13 13.09 4.24 -9.79
N GLY A 14 12.09 3.74 -10.51
CA GLY A 14 12.27 2.91 -11.70
C GLY A 14 12.53 1.42 -11.42
N GLU A 15 12.51 1.01 -10.15
CA GLU A 15 12.60 -0.39 -9.74
C GLU A 15 11.22 -0.92 -9.33
N GLU A 16 10.98 -2.20 -9.62
CA GLU A 16 9.79 -2.93 -9.17
C GLU A 16 10.22 -4.14 -8.36
N THR A 17 9.61 -4.32 -7.19
CA THR A 17 9.77 -5.52 -6.37
C THR A 17 8.41 -6.11 -6.07
N SER A 18 8.36 -7.43 -5.93
CA SER A 18 7.13 -8.18 -5.66
C SER A 18 7.40 -9.25 -4.62
N GLN A 19 6.55 -9.30 -3.60
CA GLN A 19 6.58 -10.33 -2.57
C GLN A 19 5.16 -10.80 -2.27
N SER A 20 5.02 -12.01 -1.73
CA SER A 20 3.73 -12.52 -1.31
C SER A 20 3.82 -13.35 -0.03
N ILE A 21 2.70 -13.40 0.68
CA ILE A 21 2.54 -14.17 1.91
C ILE A 21 1.13 -14.76 1.98
N SER A 22 1.03 -15.96 2.56
CA SER A 22 -0.26 -16.56 2.87
C SER A 22 -0.71 -16.15 4.27
N VAL A 23 -1.78 -15.37 4.36
CA VAL A 23 -2.34 -14.83 5.62
C VAL A 23 -3.72 -15.42 5.91
N PRO A 24 -4.15 -15.45 7.18
CA PRO A 24 -5.53 -15.74 7.52
C PRO A 24 -6.53 -14.84 6.77
N LYS A 25 -7.64 -15.41 6.32
CA LYS A 25 -8.78 -14.63 5.82
C LYS A 25 -9.25 -13.63 6.89
N GLY A 26 -9.51 -12.40 6.47
CA GLY A 26 -9.87 -11.28 7.34
C GLY A 26 -8.67 -10.53 7.93
N THR A 27 -7.42 -10.91 7.61
CA THR A 27 -6.24 -10.14 8.03
C THR A 27 -6.33 -8.71 7.49
N ASN A 28 -5.92 -7.73 8.31
CA ASN A 28 -5.86 -6.33 7.90
C ASN A 28 -4.74 -6.12 6.86
N ALA A 29 -4.99 -5.35 5.80
CA ALA A 29 -4.02 -5.17 4.73
C ALA A 29 -2.73 -4.46 5.17
N LEU A 30 -2.80 -3.51 6.12
CA LEU A 30 -1.61 -2.85 6.68
C LEU A 30 -0.73 -3.85 7.45
N GLU A 31 -1.36 -4.73 8.24
CA GLU A 31 -0.62 -5.75 8.97
C GLU A 31 0.03 -6.77 8.04
N ALA A 32 -0.66 -7.18 6.97
CA ALA A 32 -0.07 -8.04 5.93
C ALA A 32 1.11 -7.36 5.22
N MET A 33 0.99 -6.07 4.90
CA MET A 33 2.05 -5.28 4.28
C MET A 33 3.30 -5.19 5.15
N LYS A 34 3.15 -4.95 6.46
CA LYS A 34 4.25 -4.90 7.43
C LYS A 34 4.99 -6.23 7.61
N MET A 35 4.41 -7.35 7.19
CA MET A 35 5.10 -8.65 7.17
C MET A 35 6.08 -8.78 5.98
N LEU A 36 5.93 -7.95 4.95
CA LEU A 36 6.70 -8.01 3.71
C LEU A 36 7.64 -6.82 3.53
N ALA A 37 7.31 -5.66 4.11
CA ALA A 37 8.09 -4.43 3.95
C ALA A 37 8.23 -3.69 5.28
N ASP A 38 9.27 -2.87 5.38
CA ASP A 38 9.39 -1.88 6.46
C ASP A 38 8.48 -0.70 6.15
N VAL A 39 7.44 -0.49 6.95
CA VAL A 39 6.39 0.51 6.67
C VAL A 39 6.26 1.45 7.85
N ASN A 40 6.52 2.73 7.60
CA ASN A 40 6.20 3.80 8.53
C ASN A 40 4.90 4.48 8.11
N TYR A 41 4.08 4.84 9.10
CA TYR A 41 2.80 5.50 8.89
C TYR A 41 2.42 6.35 10.09
N SER A 42 1.56 7.35 9.88
CA SER A 42 0.86 8.06 10.93
C SER A 42 -0.62 7.68 10.92
N THR A 43 -1.26 7.70 12.08
CA THR A 43 -2.69 7.43 12.20
C THR A 43 -3.47 8.72 12.40
N SER A 44 -4.65 8.79 11.81
CA SER A 44 -5.58 9.90 11.97
C SER A 44 -7.02 9.38 11.97
N ALA A 45 -8.00 10.29 12.09
CA ALA A 45 -9.40 9.94 11.92
C ALA A 45 -9.74 9.38 10.52
N PHE A 46 -8.86 9.58 9.53
CA PHE A 46 -9.02 9.08 8.16
C PHE A 46 -8.34 7.72 7.92
N GLY A 47 -7.70 7.14 8.94
CA GLY A 47 -6.94 5.89 8.85
C GLY A 47 -5.43 6.10 8.81
N ALA A 48 -4.71 5.03 8.45
CA ALA A 48 -3.25 5.00 8.37
C ALA A 48 -2.73 5.65 7.08
N PHE A 49 -2.01 6.75 7.25
CA PHE A 49 -1.28 7.41 6.16
C PHE A 49 0.16 6.91 6.12
N VAL A 50 0.50 6.13 5.09
CA VAL A 50 1.86 5.60 4.90
C VAL A 50 2.81 6.73 4.54
N THR A 51 3.86 6.89 5.35
CA THR A 51 4.88 7.94 5.20
C THR A 51 6.18 7.41 4.62
N SER A 52 6.44 6.10 4.71
CA SER A 52 7.61 5.47 4.09
C SER A 52 7.41 3.97 3.88
N ILE A 53 8.03 3.44 2.83
CA ILE A 53 8.15 2.00 2.55
C ILE A 53 9.62 1.71 2.24
N ASN A 54 10.21 0.72 2.92
CA ASN A 54 11.61 0.28 2.75
C ASN A 54 12.63 1.44 2.78
N GLY A 55 12.41 2.41 3.69
CA GLY A 55 13.29 3.56 3.88
C GLY A 55 13.10 4.71 2.86
N ILE A 56 12.24 4.56 1.85
CA ILE A 56 11.89 5.64 0.92
C ILE A 56 10.73 6.41 1.52
N ALA A 57 10.97 7.64 1.96
CA ALA A 57 9.97 8.48 2.62
C ALA A 57 9.27 9.40 1.61
N ASN A 58 8.01 9.74 1.92
CA ASN A 58 7.33 10.85 1.25
C ASN A 58 8.13 12.15 1.43
N THR A 59 8.06 13.02 0.43
CA THR A 59 8.64 14.37 0.44
C THR A 59 7.57 15.39 0.03
N SER A 60 7.93 16.67 -0.08
CA SER A 60 7.03 17.67 -0.69
C SER A 60 6.72 17.37 -2.16
N ASP A 61 7.63 16.65 -2.82
CA ASP A 61 7.66 16.49 -4.28
C ASP A 61 7.36 15.05 -4.71
N SER A 62 7.17 14.12 -3.78
CA SER A 62 6.91 12.71 -4.09
C SER A 62 6.16 12.00 -2.98
N TYR A 63 5.24 11.11 -3.36
CA TYR A 63 4.30 10.48 -2.46
C TYR A 63 4.08 9.00 -2.81
N TRP A 64 3.87 8.20 -1.76
CA TRP A 64 3.38 6.84 -1.87
C TRP A 64 1.87 6.82 -2.09
N LEU A 65 1.46 6.34 -3.26
CA LEU A 65 0.07 6.08 -3.62
C LEU A 65 -0.11 4.57 -3.81
N PHE A 66 -1.34 4.06 -3.62
CA PHE A 66 -1.57 2.63 -3.80
C PHE A 66 -2.85 2.28 -4.54
N TRP A 67 -2.82 1.09 -5.10
CA TRP A 67 -3.91 0.42 -5.77
C TRP A 67 -4.14 -0.93 -5.10
N ILE A 68 -5.40 -1.31 -5.00
CA ILE A 68 -5.81 -2.63 -4.52
C ILE A 68 -6.73 -3.23 -5.57
N GLU A 69 -6.45 -4.47 -5.98
CA GLU A 69 -7.17 -5.14 -7.08
C GLU A 69 -7.25 -4.29 -8.37
N GLY A 70 -6.13 -3.62 -8.71
CA GLY A 70 -6.01 -2.78 -9.90
C GLY A 70 -6.76 -1.44 -9.84
N LYS A 71 -7.41 -1.10 -8.73
CA LYS A 71 -8.15 0.16 -8.56
C LYS A 71 -7.40 1.09 -7.62
N PHE A 72 -7.38 2.38 -7.94
CA PHE A 72 -6.80 3.39 -7.05
C PHE A 72 -7.57 3.37 -5.73
N ALA A 73 -6.83 3.39 -4.62
CA ALA A 73 -7.43 3.23 -3.32
C ALA A 73 -8.18 4.50 -2.88
N GLU A 74 -9.45 4.33 -2.52
CA GLU A 74 -10.32 5.40 -2.00
C GLU A 74 -10.33 5.45 -0.46
N LYS A 75 -9.67 4.49 0.19
CA LYS A 75 -9.57 4.38 1.66
C LYS A 75 -8.12 4.17 2.06
N ALA A 76 -7.80 4.44 3.31
CA ALA A 76 -6.52 4.09 3.89
C ALA A 76 -6.32 2.56 3.90
N ILE A 77 -5.06 2.11 3.84
CA ILE A 77 -4.71 0.69 3.72
C ILE A 77 -5.21 -0.14 4.91
N ASP A 78 -5.30 0.45 6.10
CA ASP A 78 -5.83 -0.18 7.31
C ASP A 78 -7.36 -0.35 7.30
N ALA A 79 -8.08 0.21 6.32
CA ALA A 79 -9.51 -0.01 6.16
C ALA A 79 -9.86 -1.29 5.38
N TYR A 80 -8.87 -1.99 4.80
CA TYR A 80 -9.07 -3.17 3.97
C TYR A 80 -8.82 -4.47 4.75
N SER A 81 -9.72 -5.44 4.59
CA SER A 81 -9.56 -6.81 5.09
C SER A 81 -9.34 -7.78 3.93
N ILE A 82 -8.31 -8.62 4.02
CA ILE A 82 -7.91 -9.58 3.01
C ILE A 82 -8.85 -10.80 3.08
N ASN A 83 -9.90 -10.81 2.25
CA ASN A 83 -10.94 -11.85 2.25
C ASN A 83 -10.81 -12.89 1.12
N GLY A 84 -9.87 -12.67 0.21
CA GLY A 84 -9.53 -13.52 -0.92
C GLY A 84 -8.09 -13.23 -1.34
N ASP A 85 -7.62 -13.90 -2.38
CA ASP A 85 -6.33 -13.55 -2.97
C ASP A 85 -6.36 -12.07 -3.37
N THR A 86 -5.39 -11.31 -2.87
CA THR A 86 -5.38 -9.85 -2.99
C THR A 86 -4.02 -9.36 -3.46
N VAL A 87 -4.02 -8.42 -4.40
CA VAL A 87 -2.86 -7.72 -4.91
C VAL A 87 -2.95 -6.25 -4.52
N VAL A 88 -1.92 -5.75 -3.82
CA VAL A 88 -1.71 -4.35 -3.52
C VAL A 88 -0.45 -3.86 -4.21
N ILE A 89 -0.58 -2.76 -4.95
CA ILE A 89 0.53 -2.11 -5.64
C ILE A 89 0.75 -0.75 -4.98
N TRP A 90 1.94 -0.50 -4.47
CA TRP A 90 2.39 0.82 -4.03
C TRP A 90 3.30 1.43 -5.08
N ARG A 91 3.06 2.69 -5.43
CA ARG A 91 3.88 3.46 -6.37
C ARG A 91 4.38 4.72 -5.70
N PHE A 92 5.68 4.96 -5.80
CA PHE A 92 6.29 6.22 -5.41
C PHE A 92 6.29 7.15 -6.62
N LEU A 93 5.42 8.15 -6.58
CA LEU A 93 5.16 9.05 -7.70
C LEU A 93 5.60 10.46 -7.34
N ASP A 94 6.00 11.23 -8.35
CA ASP A 94 6.23 12.66 -8.14
C ASP A 94 4.91 13.40 -7.86
N ALA A 95 5.00 14.65 -7.40
CA ALA A 95 3.85 15.45 -7.04
C ALA A 95 2.92 15.73 -8.24
N GLU A 96 3.45 15.90 -9.45
CA GLU A 96 2.65 16.16 -10.65
C GLU A 96 1.87 14.92 -11.09
N GLU A 97 2.49 13.75 -11.00
CA GLU A 97 1.84 12.46 -11.22
C GLU A 97 0.79 12.17 -10.15
N SER A 98 1.10 12.41 -8.88
CA SER A 98 0.21 12.17 -7.74
C SER A 98 -1.08 12.99 -7.85
N LYS A 99 -0.99 14.26 -8.26
CA LYS A 99 -2.15 15.16 -8.46
C LYS A 99 -3.22 14.60 -9.39
N LYS A 100 -2.85 13.75 -10.35
CA LYS A 100 -3.80 13.12 -11.29
C LYS A 100 -4.82 12.22 -10.58
N PHE A 101 -4.50 11.74 -9.37
CA PHE A 101 -5.34 10.81 -8.61
C PHE A 101 -6.10 11.47 -7.45
N TRP A 102 -5.66 12.63 -6.99
CA TRP A 102 -6.29 13.31 -5.86
C TRP A 102 -7.50 14.18 -6.24
N GLY A 103 -7.75 14.36 -7.53
CA GLY A 103 -8.81 15.21 -8.03
C GLY A 103 -8.40 16.68 -8.03
N SER A 104 -8.57 17.32 -9.18
CA SER A 104 -8.51 18.77 -9.39
C SER A 104 -9.70 19.48 -8.76
#